data_AF-A0A7Y3ZVM4-F1
#
_entry.id   AF-A0A7Y3ZVM4-F1
#
_cell.length_a   1.000
_cell.length_b   1.000
_cell.length_c   1.000
_cell.angle_alpha   90.00
_cell.angle_beta   90.00
_cell.angle_gamma   90.00
#
_symmetry.space_group_name_H-M   'P 1'
#
loop_
_entity.id
_entity.type
_entity.pdbx_description
1 polymer ?
#
loop_
_entity_poly.entity_id
_entity_poly.type
_entity_poly.pdbx_seq_one_letter_code
_entity_poly.pdbx_strand_id
1 'polypeptide(L)'
;MLEKKCRAGMSQIRAKNHTLTTLKEVMGSKLTGIVLLNSASYDGSQLGPFQGVHLTSKDAQDTALIKDIKKAGARYIAASCHNQAELEIANSVKCDFVTISPVHIASCHPQATPIGWQRFSQLASLAKMPAFALGGVGIHDLATAQKHDAYGVSGISQFW
;
A
#
# COMPACT_ATOMS: atom_id res chain seq x y z
N MET A 1 -29.34 2.23 -17.58
CA MET A 1 -28.13 3.07 -17.69
C MET A 1 -27.88 3.66 -16.30
N LEU A 2 -27.16 2.93 -15.45
CA LEU A 2 -26.79 3.39 -14.10
C LEU A 2 -25.35 3.89 -14.21
N GLU A 3 -25.20 5.20 -14.38
CA GLU A 3 -23.91 5.86 -14.19
C GLU A 3 -23.46 5.59 -12.74
N LYS A 4 -22.55 4.63 -12.58
CA LYS A 4 -21.82 4.45 -11.33
C LYS A 4 -20.99 5.72 -11.13
N LYS A 5 -21.52 6.67 -10.36
CA LYS A 5 -20.76 7.79 -9.79
C LYS A 5 -19.45 7.24 -9.25
N CYS A 6 -18.35 7.68 -9.84
CA CYS A 6 -16.99 7.36 -9.45
C CYS A 6 -16.82 7.76 -7.98
N ARG A 7 -16.91 6.81 -7.04
CA ARG A 7 -16.45 7.04 -5.67
C ARG A 7 -14.94 7.16 -5.79
N ALA A 8 -14.38 8.31 -5.39
CA ALA A 8 -12.94 8.53 -5.34
C ALA A 8 -12.29 7.45 -4.45
N GLY A 9 -11.83 6.38 -5.09
CA GLY A 9 -11.13 5.28 -4.45
C GLY A 9 -9.63 5.57 -4.42
N MET A 10 -8.96 5.04 -3.41
CA MET A 10 -7.52 4.90 -3.44
C MET A 10 -7.17 3.57 -4.10
N SER A 11 -6.23 3.58 -5.03
CA SER A 11 -5.74 2.37 -5.71
C SER A 11 -4.22 2.38 -5.76
N GLN A 12 -3.61 1.21 -5.87
CA GLN A 12 -2.17 1.07 -6.04
C GLN A 12 -1.88 0.29 -7.32
N ILE A 13 -0.95 0.78 -8.15
CA ILE A 13 -0.39 0.03 -9.27
C ILE A 13 0.90 -0.67 -8.84
N ARG A 14 0.91 -2.00 -8.97
CA ARG A 14 2.07 -2.85 -8.66
C ARG A 14 2.43 -3.72 -9.87
N ALA A 15 3.09 -3.10 -10.85
CA ALA A 15 3.54 -3.76 -12.07
C ALA A 15 5.05 -4.05 -11.99
N LYS A 16 5.42 -5.14 -11.32
CA LYS A 16 6.83 -5.49 -10.98
C LYS A 16 7.83 -5.47 -12.16
N ASN A 17 7.34 -5.62 -13.39
CA ASN A 17 8.17 -5.70 -14.60
C ASN A 17 8.06 -4.44 -15.48
N HIS A 18 7.51 -3.33 -14.97
CA HIS A 18 7.33 -2.09 -15.70
C HIS A 18 7.82 -0.91 -14.87
N THR A 19 8.49 0.03 -15.52
CA THR A 19 8.94 1.29 -14.92
C THR A 19 7.80 2.31 -14.85
N LEU A 20 7.96 3.32 -14.01
CA LEU A 20 7.07 4.47 -13.92
C LEU A 20 6.91 5.12 -15.29
N THR A 21 8.00 5.33 -16.04
CA THR A 21 7.95 5.90 -17.38
C THR A 21 7.00 5.11 -18.30
N THR A 22 7.16 3.79 -18.40
CA THR A 22 6.28 2.94 -19.21
C THR A 22 4.84 2.96 -18.72
N LEU A 23 4.62 2.96 -17.41
CA LEU A 23 3.26 3.02 -16.85
C LEU A 23 2.56 4.33 -17.22
N LYS A 24 3.25 5.47 -17.20
CA LYS A 24 2.67 6.74 -17.62
C LYS A 24 2.23 6.73 -19.08
N GLU A 25 3.03 6.15 -19.97
CA GLU A 25 2.70 6.04 -21.40
C GLU A 25 1.43 5.21 -21.61
N VAL A 26 1.28 4.10 -20.87
CA VAL A 26 0.17 3.16 -21.05
C VAL A 26 -1.13 3.63 -20.40
N MET A 27 -1.05 4.26 -19.22
CA MET A 27 -2.24 4.52 -18.39
C MET A 27 -2.34 5.93 -17.82
N GLY A 28 -1.36 6.81 -18.04
CA GLY A 28 -1.28 8.11 -17.37
C GLY A 28 -2.51 9.00 -17.57
N SER A 29 -3.04 9.07 -18.79
CA SER A 29 -4.26 9.84 -19.12
C SER A 29 -5.56 9.22 -18.60
N LYS A 30 -5.52 7.97 -18.14
CA LYS A 30 -6.68 7.20 -17.67
C LYS A 30 -6.77 7.17 -16.14
N LEU A 31 -5.74 7.64 -15.43
CA LEU A 31 -5.75 7.64 -13.97
C LEU A 31 -6.74 8.67 -13.44
N THR A 32 -7.61 8.22 -12.53
CA THR A 32 -8.57 9.06 -11.80
C THR A 32 -8.53 8.69 -10.31
N GLY A 33 -8.83 9.65 -9.43
CA GLY A 33 -8.75 9.44 -7.98
C GLY A 33 -7.33 9.52 -7.42
N ILE A 34 -7.06 8.80 -6.33
CA ILE A 34 -5.73 8.70 -5.72
C ILE A 34 -5.10 7.38 -6.14
N VAL A 35 -4.07 7.45 -6.98
CA VAL A 35 -3.34 6.27 -7.45
C VAL A 35 -1.91 6.34 -6.95
N LEU A 36 -1.52 5.33 -6.17
CA LEU A 36 -0.16 5.15 -5.68
C LEU A 36 0.63 4.21 -6.59
N LEU A 37 1.88 4.55 -6.85
CA LEU A 37 2.82 3.66 -7.52
C LEU A 37 3.51 2.78 -6.47
N ASN A 38 3.66 1.48 -6.71
CA ASN A 38 4.57 0.66 -5.89
C ASN A 38 6.03 1.04 -6.16
N SER A 39 6.84 1.21 -5.11
CA SER A 39 8.22 1.70 -5.25
C SER A 39 9.12 0.84 -6.15
N ALA A 40 8.81 -0.46 -6.32
CA ALA A 40 9.53 -1.34 -7.24
C ALA A 40 9.48 -0.87 -8.71
N SER A 41 8.51 -0.02 -9.08
CA SER A 41 8.38 0.56 -10.42
C SER A 41 8.97 1.98 -10.51
N TYR A 42 9.42 2.59 -9.41
CA TYR A 42 9.96 3.95 -9.44
C TYR A 42 11.34 3.98 -10.13
N ASP A 43 11.52 4.88 -11.10
CA ASP A 43 12.72 4.97 -11.95
C ASP A 43 13.46 6.32 -11.82
N GLY A 44 13.11 7.13 -10.82
CA GLY A 44 13.70 8.46 -10.60
C GLY A 44 13.07 9.58 -11.43
N SER A 45 12.12 9.28 -12.31
CA SER A 45 11.37 10.32 -13.04
C SER A 45 10.33 11.01 -12.16
N GLN A 46 9.84 12.17 -12.61
CA GLN A 46 8.74 12.90 -11.93
C GLN A 46 7.55 11.96 -11.66
N LEU A 47 6.87 12.04 -10.52
CA LEU A 47 5.89 11.03 -10.16
C LEU A 47 4.56 11.15 -10.93
N GLY A 48 4.17 12.38 -11.28
CA GLY A 48 2.90 12.66 -11.96
C GLY A 48 2.70 11.78 -13.20
N PRO A 49 1.51 11.19 -13.41
CA PRO A 49 0.24 11.54 -12.78
C PRO A 49 -0.12 10.71 -11.53
N PHE A 50 0.81 9.94 -10.94
CA PHE A 50 0.55 9.26 -9.66
C PHE A 50 0.60 10.27 -8.50
N GLN A 51 -0.24 10.06 -7.47
CA GLN A 51 -0.33 10.99 -6.33
C GLN A 51 0.65 10.64 -5.20
N GLY A 52 1.23 9.45 -5.22
CA GLY A 52 2.13 9.00 -4.18
C GLY A 52 2.78 7.67 -4.48
N VAL A 53 3.59 7.20 -3.53
CA VAL A 53 4.31 5.94 -3.62
C VAL A 53 3.99 5.08 -2.41
N HIS A 54 3.79 3.79 -2.65
CA HIS A 54 3.73 2.78 -1.61
C HIS A 54 5.03 1.98 -1.64
N LEU A 55 5.85 2.22 -0.62
CA LEU A 55 7.16 1.62 -0.42
C LEU A 55 7.03 0.12 -0.12
N THR A 56 7.91 -0.68 -0.72
CA THR A 56 8.18 -2.03 -0.22
C THR A 56 8.84 -1.94 1.17
N SER A 57 8.80 -3.00 1.97
CA SER A 57 9.45 -3.02 3.28
C SER A 57 10.97 -2.80 3.21
N LYS A 58 11.59 -3.22 2.09
CA LYS A 58 12.99 -2.96 1.79
C LYS A 58 13.23 -1.47 1.49
N ASP A 59 12.44 -0.90 0.57
CA ASP A 59 12.62 0.48 0.10
C ASP A 59 12.30 1.51 1.19
N ALA A 60 11.47 1.15 2.18
CA ALA A 60 11.19 2.00 3.33
C ALA A 60 12.42 2.34 4.19
N GLN A 61 13.50 1.57 4.06
CA GLN A 61 14.77 1.81 4.77
C GLN A 61 15.70 2.78 4.01
N ASP A 62 15.43 3.04 2.72
CA ASP A 62 16.28 3.87 1.88
C ASP A 62 15.86 5.35 1.97
N THR A 63 16.56 6.09 2.85
CA THR A 63 16.30 7.51 3.07
C THR A 63 16.57 8.36 1.82
N ALA A 64 17.54 7.96 0.98
CA ALA A 64 17.87 8.69 -0.24
C ALA A 64 16.74 8.53 -1.27
N LEU A 65 16.25 7.31 -1.46
CA LEU A 65 15.11 7.00 -2.30
C LEU A 65 13.85 7.75 -1.84
N ILE A 66 13.54 7.74 -0.53
CA ILE A 66 12.37 8.45 0.01
C ILE A 66 12.47 9.96 -0.26
N LYS A 67 13.65 10.54 -0.09
CA LYS A 67 13.89 11.96 -0.38
C LYS A 67 13.71 12.26 -1.87
N ASP A 68 14.18 11.37 -2.74
CA ASP A 68 14.03 11.50 -4.19
C ASP A 68 12.56 11.42 -4.62
N ILE A 69 11.81 10.42 -4.13
CA ILE A 69 10.37 10.26 -4.34
C ILE A 69 9.59 11.51 -3.93
N LYS A 70 9.92 12.10 -2.77
CA LYS A 70 9.28 13.35 -2.31
C LYS A 70 9.57 14.52 -3.26
N LYS A 71 10.82 14.65 -3.74
CA LYS A 71 11.20 15.67 -4.73
C LYS A 71 10.53 15.46 -6.09
N ALA A 72 10.28 14.21 -6.47
CA ALA A 72 9.55 13.86 -7.67
C ALA A 72 8.03 14.17 -7.59
N GLY A 73 7.54 14.69 -6.46
CA GLY A 73 6.16 15.17 -6.32
C GLY A 73 5.20 14.22 -5.61
N ALA A 74 5.70 13.21 -4.88
CA ALA A 74 4.87 12.36 -4.05
C ALA A 74 4.14 13.17 -2.96
N ARG A 75 2.81 13.15 -2.98
CA ARG A 75 1.95 13.74 -1.94
C ARG A 75 1.64 12.75 -0.82
N TYR A 76 1.60 11.46 -1.15
CA TYR A 76 1.35 10.38 -0.21
C TYR A 76 2.50 9.37 -0.23
N ILE A 77 2.91 8.92 0.95
CA ILE A 77 3.90 7.87 1.17
C ILE A 77 3.28 6.80 2.06
N ALA A 78 3.11 5.60 1.52
CA ALA A 78 2.68 4.43 2.28
C ALA A 78 3.81 3.41 2.38
N ALA A 79 3.72 2.47 3.31
CA ALA A 79 4.69 1.37 3.40
C ALA A 79 4.00 0.01 3.58
N SER A 80 4.62 -1.02 3.02
CA SER A 80 4.30 -2.42 3.33
C SER A 80 5.08 -2.84 4.58
N CYS A 81 4.38 -3.33 5.59
CA CYS A 81 4.97 -3.80 6.84
C CYS A 81 4.54 -5.25 7.14
N HIS A 82 5.44 -5.99 7.76
CA HIS A 82 5.30 -7.41 8.07
C HIS A 82 5.67 -7.73 9.52
N ASN A 83 6.36 -6.81 10.20
CA ASN A 83 6.83 -6.96 11.57
C ASN A 83 6.98 -5.60 12.27
N GLN A 84 7.38 -5.64 13.55
CA GLN A 84 7.53 -4.45 14.38
C GLN A 84 8.64 -3.51 13.89
N ALA A 85 9.81 -4.04 13.48
CA ALA A 85 10.93 -3.21 13.03
C ALA A 85 10.54 -2.39 11.78
N GLU A 86 9.80 -2.99 10.86
CA GLU A 86 9.29 -2.30 9.67
C GLU A 86 8.25 -1.22 10.01
N LEU A 87 7.45 -1.41 11.07
CA LEU A 87 6.55 -0.37 11.56
C LEU A 87 7.29 0.79 12.22
N GLU A 88 8.35 0.52 12.97
CA GLU A 88 9.22 1.54 13.54
C GLU A 88 9.87 2.40 12.45
N ILE A 89 10.30 1.77 11.35
CA ILE A 89 10.76 2.47 10.15
C ILE A 89 9.64 3.33 9.57
N ALA A 90 8.45 2.77 9.30
CA ALA A 90 7.33 3.54 8.75
C ALA A 90 6.91 4.73 9.64
N ASN A 91 6.96 4.55 10.97
CA ASN A 91 6.77 5.60 11.96
C ASN A 91 7.82 6.72 11.83
N SER A 92 9.10 6.37 11.66
CA SER A 92 10.19 7.35 11.48
C SER A 92 10.09 8.12 10.17
N VAL A 93 9.68 7.44 9.09
CA VAL A 93 9.45 8.03 7.75
C VAL A 93 8.23 8.95 7.75
N LYS A 94 7.33 8.78 8.74
CA LYS A 94 6.02 9.41 8.84
C LYS A 94 5.16 9.08 7.63
N CYS A 95 5.04 7.78 7.32
CA CYS A 95 4.12 7.32 6.29
C CYS A 95 2.69 7.76 6.61
N ASP A 96 1.93 8.09 5.57
CA ASP A 96 0.52 8.50 5.68
C ASP A 96 -0.38 7.34 6.11
N PHE A 97 -0.02 6.11 5.69
CA PHE A 97 -0.62 4.87 6.18
C PHE A 97 0.32 3.69 5.93
N VAL A 98 -0.01 2.54 6.50
CA VAL A 98 0.70 1.27 6.27
C VAL A 98 -0.27 0.16 5.91
N THR A 99 0.21 -0.84 5.19
CA THR A 99 -0.45 -2.14 5.09
C THR A 99 0.31 -3.17 5.90
N ILE A 100 -0.38 -3.93 6.74
CA ILE A 100 0.20 -5.04 7.51
C ILE A 100 -0.29 -6.36 6.91
N SER A 101 0.64 -7.24 6.56
CA SER A 101 0.34 -8.46 5.79
C SER A 101 1.39 -9.57 5.96
N PRO A 102 1.08 -10.82 5.55
CA PRO A 102 -0.25 -11.32 5.20
C PRO A 102 -1.05 -11.69 6.47
N VAL A 103 -2.31 -11.24 6.56
CA VAL A 103 -3.19 -11.60 7.69
C VAL A 103 -3.55 -13.09 7.64
N HIS A 104 -4.00 -13.56 6.48
CA HIS A 104 -4.28 -14.98 6.19
C HIS A 104 -3.46 -15.46 4.99
N ILE A 105 -3.41 -16.79 4.78
CA ILE A 105 -2.78 -17.36 3.59
C ILE A 105 -3.48 -16.79 2.35
N ALA A 106 -2.71 -16.15 1.48
CA ALA A 106 -3.21 -15.65 0.21
C ALA A 106 -2.92 -16.69 -0.89
N SER A 107 -3.90 -16.89 -1.78
CA SER A 107 -3.77 -17.80 -2.94
C SER A 107 -2.57 -17.47 -3.85
N CYS A 108 -2.14 -16.21 -3.91
CA CYS A 108 -0.99 -15.78 -4.69
C CYS A 108 0.37 -16.04 -4.02
N HIS A 109 0.41 -16.39 -2.73
CA HIS A 109 1.63 -16.66 -1.98
C HIS A 109 1.39 -17.74 -0.90
N PRO A 110 1.14 -19.01 -1.29
CA PRO A 110 0.79 -20.08 -0.36
C PRO A 110 1.90 -20.45 0.63
N GLN A 111 3.14 -20.05 0.36
CA GLN A 111 4.30 -20.29 1.23
C GLN A 111 4.51 -19.21 2.30
N ALA A 112 3.71 -18.14 2.29
CA ALA A 112 3.83 -17.09 3.28
C ALA A 112 3.17 -17.52 4.60
N THR A 113 3.89 -17.39 5.72
CA THR A 113 3.33 -17.63 7.05
C THR A 113 2.38 -16.49 7.41
N PRO A 114 1.07 -16.74 7.55
CA PRO A 114 0.12 -15.71 7.97
C PRO A 114 0.39 -15.29 9.41
N ILE A 115 0.17 -14.01 9.72
CA ILE A 115 0.32 -13.50 11.08
C ILE A 115 -0.96 -13.71 11.91
N GLY A 116 -2.12 -13.81 11.26
CA GLY A 116 -3.43 -13.88 11.92
C GLY A 116 -3.83 -12.58 12.61
N TRP A 117 -5.10 -12.51 13.03
CA TRP A 117 -5.69 -11.29 13.58
C TRP A 117 -5.09 -10.82 14.91
N GLN A 118 -4.72 -11.76 15.79
CA GLN A 118 -4.13 -11.40 17.08
C GLN A 118 -2.77 -10.72 16.91
N ARG A 119 -1.89 -11.27 16.06
CA ARG A 119 -0.60 -10.63 15.76
C ARG A 119 -0.77 -9.35 14.96
N PHE A 120 -1.75 -9.31 14.06
CA PHE A 120 -2.11 -8.08 13.35
C PHE A 120 -2.43 -6.95 14.33
N SER A 121 -3.32 -7.18 15.30
CA SER A 121 -3.70 -6.17 16.31
C SER A 121 -2.49 -5.69 17.12
N GLN A 122 -1.63 -6.61 17.56
CA GLN A 122 -0.37 -6.24 18.23
C GLN A 122 0.48 -5.30 17.37
N LEU A 123 0.64 -5.60 16.08
CA LEU A 123 1.41 -4.76 15.17
C LEU A 123 0.70 -3.42 14.89
N ALA A 124 -0.60 -3.44 14.60
CA ALA A 124 -1.39 -2.25 14.33
C ALA A 124 -1.34 -1.25 15.50
N SER A 125 -1.33 -1.73 16.74
CA SER A 125 -1.19 -0.89 17.94
C SER A 125 0.14 -0.10 18.02
N LEU A 126 1.18 -0.55 17.29
CA LEU A 126 2.48 0.12 17.20
C LEU A 126 2.54 1.17 16.09
N ALA A 127 1.56 1.17 15.17
CA ALA A 127 1.51 2.12 14.06
C ALA A 127 1.05 3.49 14.55
N LYS A 128 1.79 4.55 14.19
CA LYS A 128 1.43 5.95 14.48
C LYS A 128 0.59 6.59 13.36
N MET A 129 0.12 5.77 12.44
CA MET A 129 -0.67 6.11 11.27
C MET A 129 -1.72 5.01 11.03
N PRO A 130 -2.75 5.24 10.21
CA PRO A 130 -3.71 4.22 9.83
C PRO A 130 -3.06 2.93 9.32
N ALA A 131 -3.43 1.80 9.92
CA ALA A 131 -2.99 0.47 9.50
C ALA A 131 -4.12 -0.27 8.75
N PHE A 132 -3.84 -0.73 7.53
CA PHE A 132 -4.78 -1.50 6.72
C PHE A 132 -4.40 -2.98 6.68
N ALA A 133 -5.38 -3.85 6.92
CA ALA A 133 -5.21 -5.30 6.80
C ALA A 133 -5.07 -5.71 5.33
N LEU A 134 -4.06 -6.51 5.01
CA LEU A 134 -3.81 -7.03 3.66
C LEU A 134 -3.38 -8.50 3.70
N GLY A 135 -3.75 -9.25 2.66
CA GLY A 135 -3.36 -10.66 2.48
C GLY A 135 -4.40 -11.62 3.04
N GLY A 136 -5.12 -12.30 2.14
CA GLY A 136 -6.18 -13.24 2.49
C GLY A 136 -7.41 -12.62 3.17
N VAL A 137 -7.61 -11.30 3.04
CA VAL A 137 -8.77 -10.55 3.55
C VAL A 137 -9.52 -9.85 2.42
N GLY A 138 -10.79 -9.54 2.65
CA GLY A 138 -11.67 -8.83 1.72
C GLY A 138 -12.59 -7.84 2.42
N ILE A 139 -13.48 -7.20 1.64
CA ILE A 139 -14.42 -6.20 2.19
C ILE A 139 -15.35 -6.77 3.28
N HIS A 140 -15.64 -8.07 3.23
CA HIS A 140 -16.44 -8.77 4.23
C HIS A 140 -15.73 -8.89 5.60
N ASP A 141 -14.40 -8.78 5.63
CA ASP A 141 -13.62 -8.82 6.86
C ASP A 141 -13.53 -7.46 7.57
N LEU A 142 -14.10 -6.38 7.01
CA LEU A 142 -13.91 -5.02 7.54
C LEU A 142 -14.26 -4.92 9.03
N ALA A 143 -15.40 -5.48 9.45
CA ALA A 143 -15.81 -5.46 10.85
C ALA A 143 -14.84 -6.25 11.75
N THR A 144 -14.29 -7.36 11.27
CA THR A 144 -13.27 -8.14 11.98
C THR A 144 -11.95 -7.39 12.06
N ALA A 145 -11.55 -6.73 10.97
CA ALA A 145 -10.33 -5.94 10.91
C ALA A 145 -10.37 -4.78 11.91
N GLN A 146 -11.49 -4.05 11.97
CA GLN A 146 -11.68 -2.95 12.92
C GLN A 146 -11.67 -3.41 14.38
N LYS A 147 -12.17 -4.61 14.68
CA LYS A 147 -12.04 -5.23 16.02
C LYS A 147 -10.59 -5.56 16.41
N HIS A 148 -9.69 -5.61 15.43
CA HIS A 148 -8.27 -5.89 15.61
C HIS A 148 -7.41 -4.67 15.24
N ASP A 149 -7.90 -3.47 15.54
CA ASP A 149 -7.19 -2.20 15.40
C ASP A 149 -6.83 -1.78 13.96
N ALA A 150 -7.41 -2.44 12.95
CA ALA A 150 -7.26 -1.97 11.58
C ALA A 150 -8.11 -0.72 11.35
N TYR A 151 -7.56 0.24 10.63
CA TYR A 151 -8.34 1.34 10.07
C TYR A 151 -9.28 0.85 8.96
N GLY A 152 -8.83 -0.15 8.18
CA GLY A 152 -9.61 -0.75 7.10
C GLY A 152 -8.94 -1.98 6.49
N VAL A 153 -9.48 -2.42 5.37
CA VAL A 153 -8.97 -3.56 4.60
C VAL A 153 -8.45 -3.10 3.23
N SER A 154 -7.41 -3.77 2.77
CA SER A 154 -6.81 -3.63 1.44
C SER A 154 -6.77 -5.01 0.80
N GLY A 155 -6.89 -5.07 -0.53
CA GLY A 155 -6.77 -6.34 -1.22
C GLY A 155 -6.31 -6.21 -2.66
N ILE A 156 -6.00 -7.39 -3.19
CA ILE A 156 -5.54 -7.62 -4.55
C ILE A 156 -6.71 -8.32 -5.25
N SER A 157 -6.76 -9.65 -5.26
CA SER A 157 -7.74 -10.43 -6.04
C SER A 157 -9.22 -10.26 -5.67
N GLN A 158 -9.57 -9.72 -4.49
CA GLN A 158 -10.97 -9.63 -4.04
C GLN A 158 -11.63 -8.27 -4.35
N PHE A 159 -10.96 -7.37 -5.07
CA PHE A 159 -11.39 -5.97 -5.25
C PHE A 159 -11.58 -5.53 -6.71
N TRP A 160 -11.62 -6.45 -7.66
CA TRP A 160 -11.92 -6.20 -9.08
C TRP A 160 -12.77 -7.31 -9.69
#